data_AF-A0A7V7ZGP0-F1
#
_entry.id   AF-A0A7V7ZGP0-F1
#
_cell.length_a   1.000
_cell.length_b   1.000
_cell.length_c   1.000
_cell.angle_alpha   90.00
_cell.angle_beta   90.00
_cell.angle_gamma   90.00
#
_symmetry.space_group_name_H-M   'P 1'
#
loop_
_entity.id
_entity.type
_entity.pdbx_description
1 polymer ?
#
loop_
_entity_poly.entity_id
_entity_poly.type
_entity_poly.pdbx_seq_one_letter_code
_entity_poly.pdbx_strand_id
1 'polypeptide(L)'
;MLYAYGPESVVAERTIVGTTVADAGKAAFRVLDDTLAEGVEHSANKADEAGELIEAVVEQCLRNSFSADTLVTTASGLRPISTIAVGELVLAWDATTRSTGYYPVTAVMLHTDAAQVHLSVGGEHVETTPEHPFYTLERGWVAAGDLWDGAHVRRADGSYALTLVLWLDAEPQVMYNLTVATAHTFFVGVERALVHNAGCPGDALPPYGTKGSKTTGILDTGNESILLESGENGPGMMVPRDTPGMSGAMPNRAHVEGHTAAIMRNENIRLADLYINRMPCSGAYGCMVNLPHMLPEGSILRIHVRAKLSDPWTTLPPFVGISDTLWPPSGLNPKIVLP
;
A
#
# COMPACT_ATOMS: atom_id res chain seq x y z
N MET A 1 -3.08 69.82 -39.93
CA MET A 1 -2.15 68.67 -40.02
C MET A 1 -2.66 67.64 -39.01
N LEU A 2 -3.26 66.48 -39.34
CA LEU A 2 -2.91 65.45 -40.36
C LEU A 2 -1.42 65.09 -40.22
N TYR A 3 -0.95 63.88 -39.87
CA TYR A 3 -1.38 62.47 -40.07
C TYR A 3 -0.97 61.60 -38.82
N ALA A 4 -1.35 60.33 -38.58
CA ALA A 4 -2.43 59.43 -39.07
C ALA A 4 -2.45 58.03 -38.36
N TYR A 5 -3.65 57.40 -38.30
CA TYR A 5 -3.97 55.94 -38.27
C TYR A 5 -3.54 55.01 -37.10
N GLY A 6 -4.49 54.14 -36.68
CA GLY A 6 -4.35 53.05 -35.68
C GLY A 6 -4.14 51.65 -36.32
N PRO A 7 -4.76 50.54 -35.84
CA PRO A 7 -6.12 50.48 -35.27
C PRO A 7 -6.27 49.74 -33.91
N GLU A 8 -7.53 49.63 -33.48
CA GLU A 8 -8.02 49.05 -32.23
C GLU A 8 -7.91 47.52 -32.14
N SER A 9 -7.92 46.97 -30.92
CA SER A 9 -8.46 45.63 -30.67
C SER A 9 -9.29 45.58 -29.39
N VAL A 10 -10.46 44.96 -29.52
CA VAL A 10 -11.60 44.97 -28.60
C VAL A 10 -11.30 44.29 -27.26
N VAL A 11 -11.71 44.92 -26.16
CA VAL A 11 -11.81 44.27 -24.84
C VAL A 11 -12.97 43.26 -24.87
N ALA A 12 -12.66 41.99 -24.62
CA ALA A 12 -13.67 40.94 -24.45
C ALA A 12 -13.68 40.48 -22.98
N GLU A 13 -14.71 40.89 -22.24
CA GLU A 13 -15.04 40.21 -20.98
C GLU A 13 -15.35 38.74 -21.27
N ARG A 14 -14.78 37.83 -20.48
CA ARG A 14 -15.23 36.44 -20.43
C ARG A 14 -15.56 36.05 -19.01
N THR A 15 -16.85 36.01 -18.74
CA THR A 15 -17.46 35.33 -17.61
C THR A 15 -16.92 33.90 -17.51
N ILE A 16 -16.21 33.59 -16.41
CA ILE A 16 -15.88 32.21 -16.08
C ILE A 16 -17.12 31.58 -15.45
N VAL A 17 -17.85 30.81 -16.24
CA VAL A 17 -18.90 29.92 -15.73
C VAL A 17 -18.20 28.75 -15.05
N GLY A 18 -18.50 28.55 -13.77
CA GLY A 18 -17.81 27.55 -12.95
C GLY A 18 -18.10 26.12 -13.41
N THR A 19 -17.04 25.37 -13.70
CA THR A 19 -17.02 23.91 -13.68
C THR A 19 -16.36 23.47 -12.39
N THR A 20 -17.11 22.80 -11.51
CA THR A 20 -16.61 22.29 -10.24
C THR A 20 -15.57 21.19 -10.46
N VAL A 21 -14.47 21.23 -9.71
CA VAL A 21 -13.29 20.35 -9.85
C VAL A 21 -13.63 18.84 -9.71
N ALA A 22 -14.79 18.50 -9.17
CA ALA A 22 -15.31 17.14 -9.01
C ALA A 22 -15.46 16.32 -10.31
N ASP A 23 -15.55 16.95 -11.49
CA ASP A 23 -15.77 16.23 -12.75
C ASP A 23 -14.49 15.82 -13.50
N ALA A 24 -13.35 16.47 -13.22
CA ALA A 24 -12.07 16.12 -13.85
C ALA A 24 -11.62 14.69 -13.50
N GLY A 25 -11.75 14.30 -12.22
CA GLY A 25 -11.41 12.95 -11.74
C GLY A 25 -12.28 11.83 -12.34
N LYS A 26 -13.47 12.14 -12.85
CA LYS A 26 -14.33 11.14 -13.54
C LYS A 26 -13.97 10.94 -15.01
N ALA A 27 -13.31 11.90 -15.66
CA ALA A 27 -12.96 11.81 -17.06
C ALA A 27 -11.83 10.79 -17.31
N ALA A 28 -10.81 10.79 -16.45
CA ALA A 28 -9.68 9.85 -16.53
C ALA A 28 -10.12 8.37 -16.47
N PHE A 29 -11.18 8.07 -15.72
CA PHE A 29 -11.66 6.68 -15.54
C PHE A 29 -12.38 6.11 -16.76
N ARG A 30 -12.84 6.93 -17.72
CA ARG A 30 -13.57 6.45 -18.91
C ARG A 30 -12.66 5.98 -20.05
N VAL A 31 -11.42 6.47 -20.10
CA VAL A 31 -10.48 6.13 -21.18
C VAL A 31 -9.91 4.71 -21.02
N LEU A 32 -9.97 4.15 -19.80
CA LEU A 32 -9.50 2.80 -19.47
C LEU A 32 -10.52 1.67 -19.75
N ASP A 33 -11.78 1.99 -20.04
CA ASP A 33 -12.84 1.00 -20.29
C ASP A 33 -12.87 0.57 -21.78
N ASP A 34 -12.57 1.50 -22.70
CA ASP A 34 -12.66 1.27 -24.16
C ASP A 34 -11.48 0.44 -24.73
N THR A 35 -10.31 0.39 -24.07
CA THR A 35 -9.12 -0.32 -24.57
C THR A 35 -9.10 -1.83 -24.30
N LEU A 36 -10.06 -2.36 -23.53
CA LEU A 36 -10.15 -3.80 -23.20
C LEU A 36 -11.09 -4.59 -24.13
N ALA A 37 -11.63 -3.97 -25.19
CA ALA A 37 -12.75 -4.50 -25.97
C ALA A 37 -12.38 -5.27 -27.27
N GLU A 38 -11.13 -5.21 -27.75
CA GLU A 38 -10.67 -5.93 -28.95
C GLU A 38 -9.43 -6.79 -28.63
N GLY A 39 -9.31 -7.99 -29.20
CA GLY A 39 -8.30 -8.94 -28.70
C GLY A 39 -7.77 -9.98 -29.68
N VAL A 40 -6.83 -10.76 -29.11
CA VAL A 40 -6.24 -12.03 -29.60
C VAL A 40 -5.32 -11.93 -30.82
N GLU A 41 -4.01 -12.14 -30.64
CA GLU A 41 -3.33 -13.38 -31.04
C GLU A 41 -1.80 -13.44 -30.74
N HIS A 42 -1.35 -14.69 -30.59
CA HIS A 42 0.02 -15.20 -30.76
C HIS A 42 1.02 -15.25 -29.58
N SER A 43 1.67 -16.42 -29.49
CA SER A 43 2.56 -16.86 -28.40
C SER A 43 4.03 -16.57 -28.72
N ALA A 44 4.62 -15.57 -28.07
CA ALA A 44 6.09 -15.37 -28.06
C ALA A 44 6.69 -14.64 -26.83
N ASN A 45 5.92 -13.82 -26.10
CA ASN A 45 6.49 -12.69 -25.34
C ASN A 45 6.63 -12.86 -23.82
N LYS A 46 6.73 -14.09 -23.28
CA LYS A 46 6.73 -14.32 -21.80
C LYS A 46 7.86 -13.65 -21.00
N ALA A 47 8.94 -13.22 -21.65
CA ALA A 47 10.02 -12.48 -21.00
C ALA A 47 9.75 -10.96 -21.01
N ASP A 48 9.20 -10.44 -22.11
CA ASP A 48 8.86 -9.02 -22.25
C ASP A 48 7.59 -8.67 -21.45
N GLU A 49 6.60 -9.57 -21.40
CA GLU A 49 5.44 -9.46 -20.50
C GLU A 49 5.86 -9.38 -19.03
N ALA A 50 6.93 -10.09 -18.62
CA ALA A 50 7.49 -10.00 -17.29
C ALA A 50 8.27 -8.69 -17.07
N GLY A 51 8.87 -8.13 -18.12
CA GLY A 51 9.48 -6.80 -18.13
C GLY A 51 8.44 -5.69 -17.97
N GLU A 52 7.40 -5.67 -18.81
CA GLU A 52 6.26 -4.76 -18.71
C GLU A 52 5.50 -4.92 -17.38
N LEU A 53 5.35 -6.15 -16.86
CA LEU A 53 4.81 -6.36 -15.51
C LEU A 53 5.71 -5.78 -14.42
N ILE A 54 7.04 -5.88 -14.53
CA ILE A 54 7.94 -5.24 -13.56
C ILE A 54 7.88 -3.71 -13.69
N GLU A 55 7.83 -3.16 -14.90
CA GLU A 55 7.75 -1.72 -15.14
C GLU A 55 6.40 -1.13 -14.69
N ALA A 56 5.29 -1.83 -14.93
CA ALA A 56 3.96 -1.49 -14.43
C ALA A 56 3.77 -1.73 -12.92
N VAL A 57 4.46 -2.71 -12.32
CA VAL A 57 4.49 -2.93 -10.85
C VAL A 57 5.37 -1.88 -10.16
N VAL A 58 6.39 -1.35 -10.85
CA VAL A 58 7.15 -0.18 -10.40
C VAL A 58 6.32 1.11 -10.54
N GLU A 59 5.50 1.28 -11.58
CA GLU A 59 4.47 2.35 -11.61
C GLU A 59 3.42 2.20 -10.49
N GLN A 60 3.23 0.99 -9.95
CA GLN A 60 2.27 0.72 -8.88
C GLN A 60 2.78 1.14 -7.49
N CYS A 61 4.05 1.55 -7.37
CA CYS A 61 4.50 2.49 -6.33
C CYS A 61 3.81 3.85 -6.54
N LEU A 62 2.56 3.97 -6.10
CA LEU A 62 1.70 5.14 -6.28
C LEU A 62 2.32 6.41 -5.69
N ARG A 63 3.19 7.07 -6.47
CA ARG A 63 3.43 8.52 -6.57
C ARG A 63 3.31 9.30 -5.26
N ASN A 64 3.88 8.78 -4.18
CA ASN A 64 3.89 9.41 -2.87
C ASN A 64 5.26 10.05 -2.68
N SER A 65 5.45 11.26 -3.20
CA SER A 65 6.77 11.86 -3.37
C SER A 65 6.86 13.26 -2.75
N PHE A 66 8.08 13.75 -2.56
CA PHE A 66 8.42 15.08 -2.06
C PHE A 66 9.37 15.81 -3.02
N SER A 67 9.36 17.14 -2.98
CA SER A 67 10.35 17.97 -3.67
C SER A 67 11.78 17.58 -3.26
N ALA A 68 12.75 17.75 -4.17
CA ALA A 68 14.13 17.32 -3.95
C ALA A 68 14.81 17.95 -2.71
N ASP A 69 14.38 19.14 -2.33
CA ASP A 69 14.89 19.93 -1.21
C ASP A 69 14.18 19.63 0.13
N THR A 70 13.04 18.94 0.11
CA THR A 70 12.29 18.57 1.33
C THR A 70 13.20 17.87 2.33
N LEU A 71 13.27 18.44 3.54
CA LEU A 71 14.14 17.93 4.60
C LEU A 71 13.57 16.66 5.21
N VAL A 72 14.43 15.71 5.55
CA VAL A 72 14.11 14.50 6.31
C VAL A 72 15.01 14.45 7.54
N THR A 73 14.47 14.01 8.68
CA THR A 73 15.25 13.86 9.92
C THR A 73 16.10 12.59 9.86
N THR A 74 17.41 12.74 9.71
CA THR A 74 18.40 11.64 9.74
C THR A 74 19.13 11.57 11.08
N ALA A 75 19.87 10.48 11.33
CA ALA A 75 20.77 10.36 12.48
C ALA A 75 21.89 11.42 12.50
N SER A 76 22.17 12.08 11.37
CA SER A 76 23.16 13.16 11.25
C SER A 76 22.56 14.58 11.27
N GLY A 77 21.23 14.71 11.39
CA GLY A 77 20.50 15.97 11.33
C GLY A 77 19.47 16.02 10.20
N LEU A 78 18.93 17.20 9.92
CA LEU A 78 18.05 17.42 8.78
C LEU A 78 18.87 17.41 7.49
N ARG A 79 18.44 16.60 6.51
CA ARG A 79 19.07 16.52 5.18
C ARG A 79 18.00 16.56 4.07
N PRO A 80 18.24 17.20 2.93
CA PRO A 80 17.33 17.10 1.79
C PRO A 80 17.17 15.64 1.34
N ILE A 81 15.93 15.23 1.07
CA ILE A 81 15.56 13.86 0.68
C ILE A 81 16.35 13.36 -0.53
N SER A 82 16.64 14.23 -1.50
CA SER A 82 17.45 13.92 -2.69
C SER A 82 18.91 13.53 -2.39
N THR A 83 19.39 13.75 -1.17
CA THR A 83 20.76 13.43 -0.76
C THR A 83 20.88 12.15 0.07
N ILE A 84 19.76 11.55 0.47
CA ILE A 84 19.74 10.38 1.35
C ILE A 84 19.99 9.11 0.54
N ALA A 85 20.87 8.24 1.04
CA ALA A 85 21.19 6.96 0.41
C ALA A 85 20.59 5.75 1.15
N VAL A 86 20.45 4.63 0.45
CA VAL A 86 20.13 3.32 1.05
C VAL A 86 21.16 2.95 2.12
N GLY A 87 20.67 2.45 3.26
CA GLY A 87 21.45 2.13 4.45
C GLY A 87 21.61 3.31 5.43
N GLU A 88 21.26 4.55 5.05
CA GLU A 88 21.22 5.66 6.01
C GLU A 88 20.08 5.53 7.00
N LEU A 89 20.28 6.04 8.21
CA LEU A 89 19.28 6.02 9.28
C LEU A 89 18.42 7.28 9.26
N VAL A 90 17.12 7.10 9.03
CA VAL A 90 16.09 8.15 9.15
C VAL A 90 15.25 7.93 10.40
N LEU A 91 14.74 9.01 10.97
CA LEU A 91 13.80 8.97 12.07
C LEU A 91 12.43 8.55 11.53
N ALA A 92 11.83 7.56 12.17
CA ALA A 92 10.52 7.02 11.82
C ALA A 92 9.70 6.70 13.08
N TRP A 93 8.39 6.52 12.91
CA TRP A 93 7.49 6.09 13.97
C TRP A 93 6.92 4.70 13.64
N ASP A 94 7.31 3.73 14.44
CA ASP A 94 6.84 2.36 14.35
C ASP A 94 5.46 2.28 15.03
N ALA A 95 4.42 1.99 14.24
CA ALA A 95 3.05 1.89 14.71
C ALA A 95 2.79 0.66 15.61
N THR A 96 3.60 -0.39 15.47
CA THR A 96 3.54 -1.64 16.23
C THR A 96 4.07 -1.43 17.64
N THR A 97 5.27 -0.86 17.78
CA THR A 97 5.86 -0.52 19.10
C THR A 97 5.35 0.82 19.66
N ARG A 98 4.69 1.62 18.82
CA ARG A 98 4.26 3.01 19.07
C ARG A 98 5.43 3.94 19.44
N SER A 99 6.64 3.59 19.03
CA SER A 99 7.87 4.30 19.39
C SER A 99 8.46 5.05 18.19
N THR A 100 9.16 6.16 18.49
CA THR A 100 9.92 6.91 17.48
C THR A 100 11.38 6.49 17.60
N GLY A 101 12.00 6.07 16.49
CA GLY A 101 13.36 5.52 16.46
C GLY A 101 14.06 5.77 15.13
N TYR A 102 15.32 5.32 15.02
CA TYR A 102 16.12 5.42 13.79
C TYR A 102 16.13 4.08 13.06
N TYR A 103 15.71 4.10 11.80
CA TYR A 103 15.54 2.92 10.95
C TYR A 103 16.27 3.12 9.62
N PRO A 104 16.84 2.05 9.02
CA PRO A 104 17.56 2.16 7.76
C PRO A 104 16.61 2.36 6.58
N VAL A 105 16.99 3.25 5.68
CA VAL A 105 16.41 3.39 4.34
C VAL A 105 16.76 2.15 3.52
N THR A 106 15.77 1.47 2.97
CA THR A 106 15.93 0.26 2.14
C THR A 106 15.84 0.55 0.65
N ALA A 107 15.13 1.60 0.25
CA ALA A 107 15.06 2.08 -1.13
C ALA A 107 14.95 3.61 -1.18
N VAL A 108 15.43 4.19 -2.27
CA VAL A 108 15.24 5.59 -2.64
C VAL A 108 14.61 5.58 -4.03
N MET A 109 13.45 6.20 -4.17
CA MET A 109 12.65 6.22 -5.39
C MET A 109 12.65 7.64 -5.97
N LEU A 110 12.73 7.73 -7.30
CA LEU A 110 12.63 8.98 -8.04
C LEU A 110 11.48 8.82 -9.05
N HIS A 111 10.52 9.74 -9.02
CA HIS A 111 9.35 9.73 -9.88
C HIS A 111 9.22 11.07 -10.62
N THR A 112 8.72 11.06 -11.85
CA THR A 112 8.26 12.28 -12.51
C THR A 112 6.76 12.39 -12.26
N ASP A 113 6.37 13.21 -11.30
CA ASP A 113 4.99 13.33 -10.81
C ASP A 113 4.30 14.58 -11.37
N ALA A 114 3.05 14.41 -11.80
CA ALA A 114 2.34 15.38 -12.64
C ALA A 114 1.62 16.51 -11.89
N ALA A 115 1.50 16.40 -10.56
CA ALA A 115 0.83 17.39 -9.71
C ALA A 115 1.39 17.37 -8.29
N GLN A 116 1.32 18.51 -7.61
CA GLN A 116 1.83 18.70 -6.25
C GLN A 116 0.87 19.56 -5.44
N VAL A 117 0.80 19.31 -4.14
CA VAL A 117 0.15 20.19 -3.18
C VAL A 117 1.22 20.88 -2.32
N HIS A 118 1.05 22.19 -2.15
CA HIS A 118 1.90 23.00 -1.30
C HIS A 118 1.18 23.24 0.03
N LEU A 119 1.78 22.75 1.09
CA LEU A 119 1.26 22.82 2.46
C LEU A 119 2.08 23.83 3.26
N SER A 120 1.43 24.50 4.21
CA SER A 120 2.14 25.05 5.36
C SER A 120 1.87 24.18 6.58
N VAL A 121 2.88 23.48 7.08
CA VAL A 121 2.80 22.66 8.30
C VAL A 121 3.55 23.39 9.39
N GLY A 122 2.89 23.83 10.46
CA GLY A 122 3.52 24.58 11.55
C GLY A 122 4.12 25.94 11.16
N GLY A 123 3.89 26.42 9.93
CA GLY A 123 4.55 27.59 9.34
C GLY A 123 5.71 27.26 8.39
N GLU A 124 6.15 26.00 8.34
CA GLU A 124 7.09 25.50 7.33
C GLU A 124 6.36 25.17 6.02
N HIS A 125 6.98 25.45 4.87
CA HIS A 125 6.46 25.05 3.56
C HIS A 125 6.91 23.63 3.23
N VAL A 126 5.97 22.78 2.81
CA VAL A 126 6.21 21.40 2.38
C VAL A 126 5.54 21.17 1.04
N GLU A 127 6.28 20.59 0.09
CA GLU A 127 5.82 20.32 -1.26
C GLU A 127 5.86 18.82 -1.55
N THR A 128 4.70 18.27 -1.89
CA THR A 128 4.47 16.82 -1.94
C THR A 128 3.37 16.49 -2.94
N THR A 129 3.26 15.24 -3.36
CA THR A 129 2.17 14.80 -4.23
C THR A 129 0.82 14.79 -3.46
N PRO A 130 -0.32 15.05 -4.11
CA PRO A 130 -1.64 15.08 -3.46
C PRO A 130 -1.99 13.79 -2.71
N GLU A 131 -1.47 12.65 -3.14
CA GLU A 131 -1.73 11.32 -2.59
C GLU A 131 -0.98 11.04 -1.27
N HIS A 132 0.08 11.81 -0.96
CA HIS A 132 1.03 11.46 0.10
C HIS A 132 0.35 11.43 1.50
N PRO A 133 0.43 10.32 2.28
CA PRO A 133 -0.30 10.25 3.54
C PRO A 133 0.42 10.97 4.69
N PHE A 134 -0.28 11.89 5.35
CA PHE A 134 0.11 12.54 6.60
C PHE A 134 -0.72 12.03 7.77
N TYR A 135 -0.11 11.84 8.95
CA TYR A 135 -0.84 11.41 10.14
C TYR A 135 -1.46 12.59 10.89
N THR A 136 -2.79 12.67 10.91
CA THR A 136 -3.58 13.70 11.60
C THR A 136 -4.12 13.21 12.95
N LEU A 137 -4.31 14.14 13.89
CA LEU A 137 -5.00 13.87 15.17
C LEU A 137 -6.46 13.44 14.96
N GLU A 138 -7.13 14.06 13.99
CA GLU A 138 -8.58 13.99 13.83
C GLU A 138 -9.04 12.78 13.02
N ARG A 139 -8.22 12.30 12.08
CA ARG A 139 -8.59 11.25 11.11
C ARG A 139 -7.54 10.16 10.91
N GLY A 140 -6.38 10.25 11.57
CA GLY A 140 -5.24 9.36 11.27
C GLY A 140 -4.63 9.70 9.90
N TRP A 141 -4.29 8.69 9.10
CA TRP A 141 -3.73 8.91 7.77
C TRP A 141 -4.72 9.61 6.82
N VAL A 142 -4.30 10.75 6.28
CA VAL A 142 -5.04 11.57 5.30
C VAL A 142 -4.09 11.92 4.16
N ALA A 143 -4.53 11.79 2.91
CA ALA A 143 -3.75 12.21 1.75
C ALA A 143 -3.54 13.73 1.75
N ALA A 144 -2.37 14.20 1.30
CA ALA A 144 -1.96 15.60 1.39
C ALA A 144 -2.97 16.57 0.72
N GLY A 145 -3.57 16.17 -0.41
CA GLY A 145 -4.60 16.93 -1.12
C GLY A 145 -6.00 16.90 -0.46
N ASP A 146 -6.23 15.98 0.48
CA ASP A 146 -7.46 15.84 1.28
C ASP A 146 -7.34 16.49 2.68
N LEU A 147 -6.18 17.07 3.00
CA LEU A 147 -6.01 17.90 4.18
C LEU A 147 -6.89 19.17 4.08
N TRP A 148 -7.22 19.74 5.24
CA TRP A 148 -8.03 20.96 5.34
C TRP A 148 -7.32 21.98 6.22
N ASP A 149 -7.65 23.26 6.04
CA ASP A 149 -7.11 24.33 6.87
C ASP A 149 -7.46 24.11 8.35
N GLY A 150 -6.42 24.01 9.17
CA GLY A 150 -6.53 23.72 10.60
C GLY A 150 -6.47 22.23 10.97
N ALA A 151 -6.12 21.33 10.04
CA ALA A 151 -5.79 19.95 10.37
C ALA A 151 -4.54 19.87 11.28
N HIS A 152 -4.49 18.90 12.18
CA HIS A 152 -3.41 18.74 13.16
C HIS A 152 -2.50 17.57 12.78
N VAL A 153 -1.39 17.83 12.09
CA VAL A 153 -0.41 16.81 11.67
C VAL A 153 0.56 16.46 12.81
N ARG A 154 0.78 15.17 13.08
CA ARG A 154 1.63 14.69 14.17
C ARG A 154 3.11 14.98 13.92
N ARG A 155 3.79 15.50 14.93
CA ARG A 155 5.26 15.68 14.97
C ARG A 155 5.99 14.46 15.57
N ALA A 156 7.30 14.39 15.37
CA ALA A 156 8.16 13.34 15.93
C ALA A 156 8.14 13.20 17.46
N ASP A 157 7.92 14.29 18.20
CA ASP A 157 7.79 14.31 19.67
C ASP A 157 6.39 13.90 20.16
N GLY A 158 5.45 13.63 19.26
CA GLY A 158 4.05 13.32 19.57
C GLY A 158 3.15 14.54 19.78
N SER A 159 3.68 15.77 19.65
CA SER A 159 2.86 16.98 19.52
C SER A 159 2.22 17.06 18.13
N TYR A 160 1.45 18.12 17.86
CA TYR A 160 0.78 18.32 16.57
C TYR A 160 1.02 19.74 16.03
N ALA A 161 1.27 19.82 14.73
CA ALA A 161 1.42 21.03 13.94
C ALA A 161 0.09 21.39 13.27
N LEU A 162 -0.25 22.67 13.23
CA LEU A 162 -1.38 23.16 12.45
C LEU A 162 -1.00 23.19 10.96
N THR A 163 -1.83 22.63 10.10
CA THR A 163 -1.61 22.62 8.65
C THR A 163 -2.60 23.53 7.92
N LEU A 164 -2.11 24.22 6.89
CA LEU A 164 -2.88 24.98 5.90
C LEU A 164 -2.59 24.43 4.51
N VAL A 165 -3.60 24.36 3.64
CA VAL A 165 -3.43 24.00 2.23
C VAL A 165 -3.30 25.29 1.43
N LEU A 166 -2.16 25.51 0.77
CA LEU A 166 -1.85 26.79 0.16
C LEU A 166 -2.34 26.86 -1.29
N TRP A 167 -1.89 25.92 -2.13
CA TRP A 167 -2.34 25.72 -3.51
C TRP A 167 -1.98 24.32 -3.99
N LEU A 168 -2.54 23.94 -5.15
CA LEU A 168 -2.20 22.74 -5.89
C LEU A 168 -1.65 23.17 -7.25
N ASP A 169 -0.53 22.59 -7.64
CA ASP A 169 0.12 22.77 -8.93
C ASP A 169 0.00 21.49 -9.77
N ALA A 170 0.11 21.63 -11.09
CA ALA A 170 0.00 20.57 -12.09
C ALA A 170 1.16 20.62 -13.09
N GLU A 171 2.36 20.92 -12.59
CA GLU A 171 3.61 20.90 -13.36
C GLU A 171 4.36 19.57 -13.15
N PRO A 172 4.66 18.79 -14.21
CA PRO A 172 5.45 17.57 -14.09
C PRO A 172 6.89 17.83 -13.62
N GLN A 173 7.26 17.32 -12.44
CA GLN A 173 8.59 17.49 -11.85
C GLN A 173 9.15 16.19 -11.25
N VAL A 174 10.48 16.14 -11.07
CA VAL A 174 11.17 14.99 -10.47
C VAL A 174 11.14 15.11 -8.95
N MET A 175 10.44 14.17 -8.32
CA MET A 175 10.20 14.09 -6.88
C MET A 175 10.75 12.79 -6.30
N TYR A 176 10.94 12.76 -4.99
CA TYR A 176 11.65 11.69 -4.27
C TYR A 176 10.77 11.01 -3.23
N ASN A 177 10.93 9.71 -3.06
CA ASN A 177 10.34 8.95 -1.94
C ASN A 177 11.38 8.00 -1.33
N LEU A 178 11.14 7.55 -0.10
CA LEU A 178 11.97 6.59 0.62
C LEU A 178 11.16 5.32 0.95
N THR A 179 11.84 4.19 1.08
CA THR A 179 11.33 3.05 1.85
C THR A 179 12.19 2.90 3.09
N VAL A 180 11.55 2.72 4.25
CA VAL A 180 12.19 2.67 5.57
C VAL A 180 11.84 1.35 6.24
N ALA A 181 12.85 0.57 6.64
CA ALA A 181 12.64 -0.75 7.23
C ALA A 181 11.76 -0.70 8.49
N THR A 182 10.88 -1.68 8.65
CA THR A 182 10.01 -1.93 9.83
C THR A 182 8.94 -0.86 10.09
N ALA A 183 9.31 0.41 10.16
CA ALA A 183 8.42 1.47 10.60
C ALA A 183 7.48 2.01 9.50
N HIS A 184 7.83 1.82 8.22
CA HIS A 184 7.09 2.25 7.02
C HIS A 184 6.64 3.72 7.01
N THR A 185 7.30 4.54 7.82
CA THR A 185 7.06 5.98 7.97
C THR A 185 8.38 6.72 8.02
N PHE A 186 8.33 8.04 7.90
CA PHE A 186 9.45 8.92 8.21
C PHE A 186 8.94 10.30 8.63
N PHE A 187 9.86 11.19 8.98
CA PHE A 187 9.55 12.57 9.36
C PHE A 187 10.16 13.59 8.41
N VAL A 188 9.30 14.38 7.78
CA VAL A 188 9.66 15.47 6.85
C VAL A 188 9.61 16.85 7.52
N GLY A 189 10.44 17.77 7.03
CA GLY A 189 10.54 19.15 7.50
C GLY A 189 11.29 19.33 8.83
N VAL A 190 11.58 20.60 9.13
CA VAL A 190 11.98 21.11 10.45
C VAL A 190 10.93 20.79 11.50
N GLU A 191 9.65 20.88 11.16
CA GLU A 191 8.52 20.54 12.03
C GLU A 191 8.38 19.02 12.26
N ARG A 192 9.09 18.19 11.49
CA ARG A 192 9.10 16.72 11.61
C ARG A 192 7.70 16.12 11.54
N ALA A 193 6.98 16.45 10.48
CA ALA A 193 5.66 15.92 10.17
C ALA A 193 5.71 14.42 9.86
N LEU A 194 4.83 13.63 10.47
CA LEU A 194 4.75 12.17 10.27
C LEU A 194 4.07 11.83 8.94
N VAL A 195 4.80 11.14 8.07
CA VAL A 195 4.35 10.69 6.74
C VAL A 195 4.57 9.19 6.54
N HIS A 196 3.83 8.57 5.61
CA HIS A 196 3.88 7.12 5.35
C HIS A 196 4.49 6.80 3.99
N ASN A 197 5.31 5.75 3.92
CA ASN A 197 5.80 5.15 2.67
C ASN A 197 4.69 4.33 2.00
N ALA A 198 3.52 4.92 1.71
CA ALA A 198 2.44 4.15 1.11
C ALA A 198 2.72 3.88 -0.38
N GLY A 199 2.30 2.71 -0.85
CA GLY A 199 2.20 2.39 -2.27
C GLY A 199 3.18 1.33 -2.75
N CYS A 200 4.12 0.83 -1.94
CA CYS A 200 4.89 -0.34 -2.36
C CYS A 200 3.94 -1.53 -2.63
N PRO A 201 4.32 -2.56 -3.42
CA PRO A 201 3.44 -3.68 -3.77
C PRO A 201 2.86 -4.51 -2.58
N GLY A 202 3.21 -4.16 -1.34
CA GLY A 202 2.59 -4.65 -0.12
C GLY A 202 1.52 -3.74 0.51
N ASP A 203 1.43 -2.44 0.17
CA ASP A 203 0.52 -1.50 0.86
C ASP A 203 -0.85 -1.36 0.18
N ALA A 204 -0.94 -1.69 -1.10
CA ALA A 204 -2.16 -1.56 -1.90
C ALA A 204 -3.07 -2.79 -1.76
N LEU A 205 -3.96 -2.77 -0.75
CA LEU A 205 -4.91 -3.87 -0.43
C LEU A 205 -5.52 -4.54 -1.68
N PRO A 206 -5.57 -5.89 -1.73
CA PRO A 206 -5.70 -6.60 -2.99
C PRO A 206 -7.06 -6.35 -3.68
N PRO A 207 -7.08 -6.22 -5.02
CA PRO A 207 -8.29 -5.90 -5.77
C PRO A 207 -9.32 -7.03 -5.69
N TYR A 208 -10.59 -6.68 -5.51
CA TYR A 208 -11.69 -7.62 -5.29
C TYR A 208 -11.78 -8.72 -6.36
N GLY A 209 -11.88 -9.99 -5.92
CA GLY A 209 -11.79 -11.15 -6.82
C GLY A 209 -13.02 -11.36 -7.73
N THR A 210 -12.93 -10.92 -8.99
CA THR A 210 -13.92 -11.19 -10.04
C THR A 210 -13.97 -12.68 -10.44
N LYS A 211 -15.01 -13.13 -11.16
CA LYS A 211 -15.12 -14.55 -11.56
C LYS A 211 -14.02 -14.91 -12.57
N GLY A 212 -13.19 -15.90 -12.25
CA GLY A 212 -12.10 -16.38 -13.11
C GLY A 212 -10.71 -15.80 -12.81
N SER A 213 -10.62 -14.71 -12.03
CA SER A 213 -9.33 -14.18 -11.58
C SER A 213 -8.66 -15.07 -10.52
N LYS A 214 -7.35 -14.92 -10.35
CA LYS A 214 -6.61 -15.53 -9.24
C LYS A 214 -7.07 -14.96 -7.89
N THR A 215 -6.92 -15.75 -6.84
CA THR A 215 -7.00 -15.23 -5.47
C THR A 215 -5.68 -14.53 -5.17
N THR A 216 -5.74 -13.29 -4.72
CA THR A 216 -4.58 -12.52 -4.26
C THR A 216 -4.77 -12.07 -2.83
N GLY A 217 -3.67 -11.91 -2.11
CA GLY A 217 -3.65 -11.40 -0.76
C GLY A 217 -2.42 -10.56 -0.48
N ILE A 218 -2.51 -9.72 0.54
CA ILE A 218 -1.38 -9.04 1.16
C ILE A 218 -1.28 -9.57 2.58
N LEU A 219 -0.12 -10.16 2.89
CA LEU A 219 0.26 -10.54 4.24
C LEU A 219 1.06 -9.40 4.87
N ASP A 220 0.43 -8.62 5.72
CA ASP A 220 1.09 -7.70 6.64
C ASP A 220 1.61 -8.51 7.85
N THR A 221 2.93 -8.54 8.00
CA THR A 221 3.63 -9.24 9.09
C THR A 221 3.91 -8.33 10.29
N GLY A 222 3.54 -7.06 10.22
CA GLY A 222 3.95 -5.99 11.13
C GLY A 222 5.37 -5.45 10.89
N ASN A 223 6.17 -6.12 10.05
CA ASN A 223 7.52 -5.69 9.63
C ASN A 223 7.60 -5.35 8.14
N GLU A 224 6.85 -6.09 7.32
CA GLU A 224 6.75 -5.97 5.88
C GLU A 224 5.40 -6.48 5.39
N SER A 225 4.99 -6.03 4.22
CA SER A 225 3.76 -6.44 3.55
C SER A 225 4.07 -7.22 2.28
N ILE A 226 3.65 -8.48 2.22
CA ILE A 226 4.04 -9.44 1.19
C ILE A 226 2.85 -9.71 0.27
N LEU A 227 3.01 -9.44 -1.04
CA LEU A 227 2.03 -9.80 -2.06
C LEU A 227 2.03 -11.32 -2.31
N LEU A 228 0.84 -11.92 -2.27
CA LEU A 228 0.62 -13.34 -2.45
C LEU A 228 -0.41 -13.58 -3.57
N GLU A 229 -0.15 -14.54 -4.45
CA GLU A 229 -1.10 -15.04 -5.44
C GLU A 229 -1.26 -16.56 -5.29
N SER A 230 -2.49 -17.07 -5.41
CA SER A 230 -2.76 -18.50 -5.45
C SER A 230 -2.14 -19.19 -6.66
N GLY A 231 -1.26 -20.17 -6.46
CA GLY A 231 -0.71 -21.02 -7.52
C GLY A 231 0.32 -22.01 -7.01
N GLU A 232 0.90 -22.80 -7.92
CA GLU A 232 1.90 -23.81 -7.57
C GLU A 232 3.33 -23.24 -7.37
N ASN A 233 3.50 -21.93 -7.57
CA ASN A 233 4.81 -21.26 -7.52
C ASN A 233 5.11 -20.59 -6.16
N GLY A 234 4.14 -20.51 -5.24
CA GLY A 234 4.28 -19.74 -4.00
C GLY A 234 4.79 -20.54 -2.78
N PRO A 235 5.09 -19.86 -1.64
CA PRO A 235 5.78 -20.44 -0.48
C PRO A 235 5.17 -21.71 0.12
N GLY A 236 3.84 -21.86 0.06
CA GLY A 236 3.14 -23.06 0.52
C GLY A 236 3.51 -24.33 -0.25
N MET A 237 4.11 -24.21 -1.44
CA MET A 237 4.62 -25.34 -2.20
C MET A 237 6.05 -25.75 -1.82
N MET A 238 6.76 -24.92 -1.05
CA MET A 238 8.13 -25.19 -0.58
C MET A 238 8.19 -25.93 0.77
N VAL A 239 7.15 -25.83 1.61
CA VAL A 239 7.08 -26.57 2.88
C VAL A 239 6.89 -28.09 2.65
N PRO A 240 7.23 -28.97 3.61
CA PRO A 240 7.02 -30.41 3.50
C PRO A 240 5.59 -30.82 3.07
N ARG A 241 5.45 -31.94 2.35
CA ARG A 241 4.15 -32.39 1.82
C ARG A 241 3.18 -32.87 2.90
N ASP A 242 3.73 -33.27 4.04
CA ASP A 242 3.07 -33.76 5.25
C ASP A 242 2.82 -32.67 6.29
N THR A 243 3.16 -31.40 5.99
CA THR A 243 2.88 -30.26 6.86
C THR A 243 1.38 -30.21 7.27
N PRO A 244 1.08 -30.11 8.59
CA PRO A 244 -0.29 -30.04 9.09
C PRO A 244 -1.16 -28.95 8.43
N GLY A 245 -2.44 -29.29 8.21
CA GLY A 245 -3.43 -28.47 7.50
C GLY A 245 -3.18 -28.29 5.99
N MET A 246 -1.97 -28.62 5.52
CA MET A 246 -1.47 -28.39 4.17
C MET A 246 -1.38 -29.69 3.33
N SER A 247 -1.26 -30.84 4.00
CA SER A 247 -1.28 -32.16 3.37
C SER A 247 -2.70 -32.60 2.99
N GLY A 248 -2.93 -33.10 1.76
CA GLY A 248 -4.20 -33.74 1.41
C GLY A 248 -4.55 -33.73 -0.08
N ALA A 249 -5.82 -34.04 -0.37
CA ALA A 249 -6.38 -34.05 -1.73
C ALA A 249 -6.85 -32.66 -2.23
N MET A 250 -6.87 -31.65 -1.36
CA MET A 250 -7.08 -30.24 -1.72
C MET A 250 -5.75 -29.48 -1.65
N PRO A 251 -5.46 -28.61 -2.64
CA PRO A 251 -4.16 -27.94 -2.74
C PRO A 251 -4.11 -26.68 -1.87
N ASN A 252 -4.39 -26.80 -0.56
CA ASN A 252 -4.31 -25.66 0.39
C ASN A 252 -2.93 -24.97 0.32
N ARG A 253 -1.87 -25.74 0.04
CA ARG A 253 -0.48 -25.29 -0.24
C ARG A 253 -0.35 -24.30 -1.40
N ALA A 254 -1.26 -24.34 -2.37
CA ALA A 254 -1.34 -23.44 -3.53
C ALA A 254 -2.34 -22.29 -3.34
N HIS A 255 -3.01 -22.22 -2.17
CA HIS A 255 -3.87 -21.09 -1.83
C HIS A 255 -3.07 -20.00 -1.12
N VAL A 256 -3.56 -18.76 -1.17
CA VAL A 256 -2.94 -17.60 -0.50
C VAL A 256 -2.81 -17.85 1.01
N GLU A 257 -3.80 -18.50 1.63
CA GLU A 257 -3.79 -18.87 3.04
C GLU A 257 -2.68 -19.89 3.37
N GLY A 258 -2.40 -20.83 2.46
CA GLY A 258 -1.30 -21.79 2.63
C GLY A 258 0.07 -21.16 2.38
N HIS A 259 0.18 -20.21 1.45
CA HIS A 259 1.37 -19.40 1.26
C HIS A 259 1.66 -18.53 2.50
N THR A 260 0.64 -17.87 3.04
CA THR A 260 0.70 -17.07 4.28
C THR A 260 1.23 -17.91 5.44
N ALA A 261 0.59 -19.07 5.67
CA ALA A 261 0.94 -19.94 6.78
C ALA A 261 2.33 -20.58 6.62
N ALA A 262 2.82 -20.77 5.40
CA ALA A 262 4.19 -21.21 5.12
C ALA A 262 5.22 -20.13 5.44
N ILE A 263 4.97 -18.87 5.07
CA ILE A 263 5.81 -17.71 5.46
C ILE A 263 5.87 -17.63 6.98
N MET A 264 4.71 -17.63 7.66
CA MET A 264 4.67 -17.56 9.12
C MET A 264 5.42 -18.70 9.83
N ARG A 265 5.43 -19.91 9.25
CA ARG A 265 6.24 -21.04 9.76
C ARG A 265 7.74 -20.86 9.50
N ASN A 266 8.13 -20.46 8.29
CA ASN A 266 9.54 -20.32 7.92
C ASN A 266 10.24 -19.17 8.64
N GLU A 267 9.52 -18.06 8.87
CA GLU A 267 10.05 -16.83 9.46
C GLU A 267 9.67 -16.65 10.95
N ASN A 268 8.98 -17.64 11.53
CA ASN A 268 8.53 -17.66 12.93
C ASN A 268 7.67 -16.42 13.32
N ILE A 269 6.87 -15.92 12.37
CA ILE A 269 5.93 -14.81 12.59
C ILE A 269 4.79 -15.29 13.49
N ARG A 270 4.54 -14.56 14.58
CA ARG A 270 3.55 -14.94 15.61
C ARG A 270 2.24 -14.15 15.56
N LEU A 271 2.22 -13.01 14.88
CA LEU A 271 1.03 -12.20 14.65
C LEU A 271 1.12 -11.65 13.23
N ALA A 272 0.05 -11.76 12.46
CA ALA A 272 -0.03 -11.21 11.11
C ALA A 272 -1.48 -10.90 10.70
N ASP A 273 -1.62 -10.08 9.66
CA ASP A 273 -2.87 -9.67 9.06
C ASP A 273 -2.84 -10.01 7.56
N LEU A 274 -3.75 -10.87 7.12
CA LEU A 274 -3.93 -11.21 5.72
C LEU A 274 -5.17 -10.52 5.17
N TYR A 275 -4.97 -9.52 4.30
CA TYR A 275 -6.04 -8.99 3.46
C TYR A 275 -6.14 -9.88 2.23
N ILE A 276 -7.30 -10.45 1.93
CA ILE A 276 -7.47 -11.41 0.82
C ILE A 276 -8.71 -11.11 -0.01
N ASN A 277 -8.58 -11.16 -1.33
CA ASN A 277 -9.63 -10.73 -2.25
C ASN A 277 -10.78 -11.74 -2.46
N ARG A 278 -10.71 -12.90 -1.81
CA ARG A 278 -11.79 -13.90 -1.74
C ARG A 278 -11.92 -14.44 -0.33
N MET A 279 -13.14 -14.81 0.05
CA MET A 279 -13.39 -15.60 1.24
C MET A 279 -12.55 -16.90 1.21
N PRO A 280 -11.81 -17.23 2.28
CA PRO A 280 -11.19 -18.54 2.44
C PRO A 280 -12.19 -19.68 2.23
N CYS A 281 -11.76 -20.76 1.57
CA CYS A 281 -12.70 -21.81 1.20
C CYS A 281 -13.25 -22.55 2.44
N SER A 282 -14.55 -22.85 2.39
CA SER A 282 -15.30 -23.46 3.48
C SER A 282 -15.46 -24.98 3.30
N GLY A 283 -16.13 -25.64 4.27
CA GLY A 283 -16.31 -27.09 4.28
C GLY A 283 -15.16 -27.84 4.96
N ALA A 284 -15.33 -29.15 5.16
CA ALA A 284 -14.48 -29.97 6.02
C ALA A 284 -12.98 -30.04 5.64
N TYR A 285 -12.64 -29.70 4.39
CA TYR A 285 -11.27 -29.68 3.89
C TYR A 285 -10.80 -28.27 3.46
N GLY A 286 -11.63 -27.25 3.64
CA GLY A 286 -11.32 -25.88 3.24
C GLY A 286 -10.32 -25.18 4.17
N CYS A 287 -9.75 -24.08 3.71
CA CYS A 287 -8.80 -23.27 4.48
C CYS A 287 -9.40 -22.75 5.79
N MET A 288 -10.71 -22.42 5.84
CA MET A 288 -11.39 -22.02 7.08
C MET A 288 -11.28 -23.05 8.21
N VAL A 289 -11.24 -24.35 7.89
CA VAL A 289 -11.14 -25.42 8.89
C VAL A 289 -9.68 -25.78 9.18
N ASN A 290 -8.82 -25.71 8.17
CA ASN A 290 -7.43 -26.15 8.28
C ASN A 290 -6.47 -25.08 8.79
N LEU A 291 -6.81 -23.78 8.69
CA LEU A 291 -5.95 -22.66 9.10
C LEU A 291 -5.30 -22.82 10.49
N PRO A 292 -6.03 -23.22 11.57
CA PRO A 292 -5.42 -23.47 12.87
C PRO A 292 -4.30 -24.54 12.84
N HIS A 293 -4.41 -25.56 11.99
CA HIS A 293 -3.37 -26.56 11.78
C HIS A 293 -2.29 -26.12 10.78
N MET A 294 -2.57 -25.12 9.93
CA MET A 294 -1.57 -24.57 8.99
C MET A 294 -0.63 -23.55 9.66
N LEU A 295 -1.05 -22.92 10.75
CA LEU A 295 -0.31 -21.84 11.41
C LEU A 295 0.67 -22.37 12.48
N PRO A 296 1.78 -21.66 12.77
CA PRO A 296 2.67 -21.98 13.88
C PRO A 296 1.94 -22.06 15.23
N GLU A 297 2.27 -23.01 16.10
CA GLU A 297 1.63 -23.17 17.41
C GLU A 297 1.69 -21.88 18.26
N GLY A 298 0.53 -21.38 18.67
CA GLY A 298 0.37 -20.15 19.44
C GLY A 298 0.54 -18.85 18.63
N SER A 299 0.60 -18.91 17.30
CA SER A 299 0.50 -17.72 16.44
C SER A 299 -0.95 -17.29 16.22
N ILE A 300 -1.16 -16.05 15.79
CA ILE A 300 -2.47 -15.48 15.45
C ILE A 300 -2.42 -14.92 14.03
N LEU A 301 -3.35 -15.36 13.18
CA LEU A 301 -3.62 -14.73 11.88
C LEU A 301 -4.99 -14.07 11.90
N ARG A 302 -5.03 -12.76 11.66
CA ARG A 302 -6.27 -12.02 11.36
C ARG A 302 -6.47 -12.05 9.85
N ILE A 303 -7.67 -12.41 9.38
CA ILE A 303 -7.98 -12.38 7.95
C ILE A 303 -9.05 -11.33 7.68
N HIS A 304 -8.75 -10.43 6.76
CA HIS A 304 -9.65 -9.37 6.30
C HIS A 304 -10.16 -9.70 4.90
N VAL A 305 -11.46 -9.56 4.72
CA VAL A 305 -12.19 -9.91 3.48
C VAL A 305 -13.20 -8.84 3.13
N ARG A 306 -13.65 -8.82 1.87
CA ARG A 306 -14.80 -8.03 1.42
C ARG A 306 -15.85 -8.97 0.84
N ALA A 307 -17.12 -8.80 1.19
CA ALA A 307 -18.20 -9.57 0.58
C ALA A 307 -18.55 -9.09 -0.83
N LYS A 308 -18.28 -7.80 -1.14
CA LYS A 308 -18.40 -7.17 -2.46
C LYS A 308 -17.37 -6.04 -2.61
N LEU A 309 -17.12 -5.61 -3.85
CA LEU A 309 -16.29 -4.44 -4.20
C LEU A 309 -16.79 -3.10 -3.59
N SER A 310 -18.03 -3.02 -3.12
CA SER A 310 -18.59 -1.86 -2.40
C SER A 310 -18.37 -1.90 -0.89
N ASP A 311 -18.15 -3.08 -0.31
CA ASP A 311 -18.32 -3.30 1.13
C ASP A 311 -17.02 -2.99 1.88
N PRO A 312 -17.04 -2.51 3.14
CA PRO A 312 -15.81 -2.32 3.90
C PRO A 312 -15.07 -3.63 4.12
N TRP A 313 -13.75 -3.56 4.33
CA TRP A 313 -12.98 -4.70 4.82
C TRP A 313 -13.53 -5.16 6.17
N THR A 314 -13.79 -6.46 6.28
CA THR A 314 -14.34 -7.10 7.47
C THR A 314 -13.35 -8.14 7.98
N THR A 315 -12.96 -8.03 9.24
CA THR A 315 -12.08 -9.00 9.91
C THR A 315 -12.89 -10.23 10.33
N LEU A 316 -12.44 -11.41 9.93
CA LEU A 316 -12.97 -12.69 10.42
C LEU A 316 -12.53 -12.94 11.88
N PRO A 317 -13.20 -13.82 12.64
CA PRO A 317 -12.66 -14.31 13.92
C PRO A 317 -11.21 -14.79 13.75
N PRO A 318 -10.30 -14.43 14.67
CA PRO A 318 -8.87 -14.70 14.50
C PRO A 318 -8.58 -16.20 14.49
N PHE A 319 -7.70 -16.62 13.58
CA PHE A 319 -7.22 -18.00 13.52
C PHE A 319 -6.00 -18.14 14.44
N VAL A 320 -6.10 -19.03 15.42
CA VAL A 320 -4.99 -19.34 16.34
C VAL A 320 -4.32 -20.63 15.89
N GLY A 321 -3.01 -20.60 15.69
CA GLY A 321 -2.24 -21.79 15.37
C GLY A 321 -2.19 -22.76 16.55
N ILE A 322 -2.42 -24.05 16.29
CA ILE A 322 -2.44 -25.11 17.30
C ILE A 322 -1.31 -26.12 17.07
N SER A 323 -1.02 -26.95 18.07
CA SER A 323 0.11 -27.88 17.99
C SER A 323 -0.02 -28.85 16.82
N ASP A 324 1.08 -29.03 16.08
CA ASP A 324 1.20 -30.01 14.99
C ASP A 324 0.86 -31.44 15.46
N THR A 325 1.05 -31.74 16.75
CA THR A 325 0.68 -33.01 17.39
C THR A 325 -0.82 -33.30 17.40
N LEU A 326 -1.67 -32.29 17.20
CA LEU A 326 -3.12 -32.42 17.07
C LEU A 326 -3.57 -32.70 15.63
N TRP A 327 -2.64 -32.72 14.66
CA TRP A 327 -2.94 -33.14 13.29
C TRP A 327 -3.03 -34.67 13.22
N PRO A 328 -4.12 -35.24 12.68
CA PRO A 328 -4.25 -36.69 12.57
C PRO A 328 -3.26 -37.25 11.53
N PRO A 329 -2.75 -38.48 11.74
CA PRO A 329 -1.97 -39.18 10.73
C PRO A 329 -2.70 -39.29 9.39
N SER A 330 -1.95 -39.24 8.30
CA SER A 330 -2.48 -39.25 6.94
C SER A 330 -3.44 -40.41 6.69
N GLY A 331 -4.68 -40.09 6.31
CA GLY A 331 -5.77 -41.05 6.09
C GLY A 331 -6.84 -41.09 7.18
N LEU A 332 -6.65 -40.40 8.32
CA LEU A 332 -7.68 -40.19 9.33
C LEU A 332 -8.22 -38.76 9.25
N ASN A 333 -9.53 -38.62 8.94
CA ASN A 333 -10.17 -37.31 9.01
C ASN A 333 -10.15 -36.77 10.44
N PRO A 334 -9.79 -35.49 10.67
CA PRO A 334 -9.97 -34.87 11.97
C PRO A 334 -11.48 -34.87 12.27
N LYS A 335 -11.87 -35.63 13.30
CA LYS A 335 -13.21 -35.49 13.88
C LYS A 335 -13.25 -34.14 14.57
N ILE A 336 -13.85 -33.18 13.87
CA ILE A 336 -14.04 -31.82 14.33
C ILE A 336 -14.67 -31.83 15.74
N VAL A 337 -13.94 -31.31 16.71
CA VAL A 337 -14.49 -30.89 18.00
C VAL A 337 -14.60 -29.37 17.94
N LEU A 338 -15.79 -28.88 17.59
CA LEU A 338 -16.15 -27.49 17.87
C LEU A 338 -16.46 -27.37 19.38
N PRO A 339 -16.12 -26.25 20.02
CA PRO A 339 -16.74 -25.86 21.29
C PRO A 339 -18.23 -25.52 21.12
#